data_AF-A0A378AA11-F1
#
_entry.id   AF-A0A378AA11-F1
#
_cell.length_a   1.000
_cell.length_b   1.000
_cell.length_c   1.000
_cell.angle_alpha   90.00
_cell.angle_beta   90.00
_cell.angle_gamma   90.00
#
_symmetry.space_group_name_H-M   'P 1'
#
loop_
_entity.id
_entity.type
_entity.pdbx_description
1 polymer ?
#
loop_
_entity_poly.entity_id
_entity_poly.type
_entity_poly.pdbx_seq_one_letter_code
_entity_poly.pdbx_strand_id
1 'polypeptide(L)'
;MVKLRISKRYQYLVRNNSVFWLASGYSLDFGLIGGVVKTGTFNQFIRGGIAFATPLAPKAQDGKHFLLQESEPKEWREWGTALPQ
;
A
#
# COMPACT_ATOMS: atom_id res chain seq x y z
N MET A 1 12.82 -10.51 -6.84
CA MET A 1 11.64 -10.12 -7.64
C MET A 1 10.41 -10.79 -7.05
N VAL A 2 9.35 -10.03 -6.75
CA VAL A 2 8.08 -10.55 -6.21
C VAL A 2 7.05 -10.56 -7.33
N LYS A 3 6.25 -11.62 -7.45
CA LYS A 3 5.14 -11.69 -8.41
C LYS A 3 3.82 -11.53 -7.67
N LEU A 4 2.97 -10.65 -8.17
CA LEU A 4 1.64 -10.37 -7.61
C LEU A 4 0.58 -10.79 -8.62
N ARG A 5 -0.52 -11.35 -8.13
CA ARG A 5 -1.71 -11.62 -8.95
C ARG A 5 -2.87 -10.76 -8.45
N ILE A 6 -3.31 -9.84 -9.29
CA ILE A 6 -4.47 -9.00 -9.00
C ILE A 6 -5.74 -9.74 -9.46
N SER A 7 -6.74 -9.84 -8.58
CA SER A 7 -8.02 -10.45 -8.92
C SER A 7 -8.68 -9.70 -10.10
N LYS A 8 -9.35 -10.42 -11.00
CA LYS A 8 -9.98 -9.86 -12.22
C LYS A 8 -10.84 -8.64 -11.93
N ARG A 9 -11.64 -8.69 -10.85
CA ARG A 9 -12.51 -7.60 -10.42
C ARG A 9 -11.80 -6.31 -9.99
N TYR A 10 -10.47 -6.33 -9.83
CA TYR A 10 -9.67 -5.18 -9.38
C TYR A 10 -8.55 -4.82 -10.35
N GLN A 11 -8.41 -5.52 -11.49
CA GLN A 11 -7.33 -5.27 -12.46
C GLN A 11 -7.33 -3.83 -12.98
N TYR A 12 -8.51 -3.21 -13.10
CA TYR A 12 -8.66 -1.82 -13.55
C TYR A 12 -8.08 -0.78 -12.58
N LEU A 13 -7.75 -1.14 -11.34
CA LEU A 13 -7.17 -0.23 -10.34
C LEU A 13 -5.67 0.00 -10.55
N VAL A 14 -4.97 -0.91 -11.21
CA VAL A 14 -3.53 -0.80 -11.45
C VAL A 14 -3.28 -0.06 -12.76
N ARG A 15 -2.61 1.09 -12.66
CA ARG A 15 -2.25 1.94 -13.79
C ARG A 15 -0.75 2.01 -13.96
N ASN A 16 -0.32 2.60 -15.08
CA ASN A 16 1.08 2.66 -15.43
C ASN A 16 1.98 3.42 -14.43
N ASN A 17 1.38 4.26 -13.59
CA ASN A 17 2.03 5.04 -12.54
C ASN A 17 1.57 4.63 -11.13
N SER A 18 0.98 3.44 -10.96
CA SER A 18 0.67 2.92 -9.62
C SER A 18 1.95 2.86 -8.78
N VAL A 19 1.85 3.32 -7.53
CA VAL A 19 2.93 3.26 -6.56
C VAL A 19 2.61 2.18 -5.56
N PHE A 20 3.53 1.23 -5.37
CA PHE A 20 3.42 0.12 -4.43
C PHE A 20 4.33 0.35 -3.24
N TRP A 21 3.88 0.02 -2.03
CA TRP A 21 4.71 0.10 -0.82
C TRP A 21 4.46 -1.07 0.14
N LEU A 22 5.42 -1.29 1.05
CA LEU A 22 5.28 -2.22 2.16
C LEU A 22 4.27 -1.67 3.19
N ALA A 23 3.09 -2.29 3.26
CA ALA A 23 2.11 -2.06 4.30
C ALA A 23 2.42 -2.95 5.51
N SER A 24 3.48 -2.62 6.23
CA SER A 24 3.79 -3.26 7.52
C SER A 24 3.21 -2.40 8.65
N GLY A 25 2.49 -3.03 9.58
CA GLY A 25 1.57 -2.39 10.52
C GLY A 25 2.19 -1.60 11.68
N TYR A 26 3.33 -0.95 11.48
CA TYR A 26 3.96 -0.11 12.49
C TYR A 26 4.29 1.28 11.92
N SER A 27 3.26 2.12 11.73
CA SER A 27 3.38 3.56 11.92
C SER A 27 3.14 3.84 13.40
N LEU A 28 4.07 3.39 14.24
CA LEU A 28 4.09 3.77 15.64
C LEU A 28 4.67 5.18 15.70
N ASP A 29 3.82 6.16 15.39
CA ASP A 29 4.04 7.55 15.77
C ASP A 29 3.99 7.58 17.30
N PHE A 30 5.12 7.25 17.94
CA PHE A 30 5.33 7.49 19.35
C PHE A 30 5.44 9.00 19.55
N GLY A 31 4.30 9.69 19.50
CA GLY A 31 4.16 11.02 20.08
C GLY A 31 4.45 10.89 21.57
N LEU A 32 5.40 11.70 22.06
CA LEU A 32 5.80 11.81 23.47
C LEU A 32 4.67 12.36 24.37
N ILE A 33 3.52 11.72 24.43
CA ILE A 33 2.47 12.04 25.40
C ILE A 33 1.93 10.73 25.97
N GLY A 34 2.30 10.47 27.21
CA GLY A 34 2.25 9.18 27.88
C GLY A 34 0.89 8.49 27.93
N GLY A 35 0.93 7.16 27.93
CA GLY A 35 -0.25 6.33 28.18
C GLY A 35 0.01 4.85 27.95
N VAL A 36 0.60 4.19 28.96
CA VAL A 36 0.55 2.74 29.25
C VAL A 36 0.76 1.82 28.06
N VAL A 37 2.00 1.33 27.90
CA VAL A 37 2.32 0.18 27.06
C VAL A 37 1.60 -1.05 27.64
N LYS A 38 0.42 -1.39 27.11
CA LYS A 38 -0.19 -2.70 27.31
C LYS A 38 0.55 -3.71 26.43
N THR A 39 1.60 -4.31 26.99
CA THR A 39 2.50 -5.30 26.38
C THR A 39 1.85 -6.70 26.21
N GLY A 40 0.57 -6.78 25.80
CA GLY A 40 -0.09 -8.05 25.56
C GLY A 40 0.15 -8.57 24.15
N THR A 41 0.97 -9.62 24.01
CA THR A 41 1.16 -10.55 22.86
C THR A 41 0.82 -10.04 21.45
N PHE A 42 1.29 -8.85 21.07
CA PHE A 42 1.01 -8.24 19.76
C PHE A 42 1.84 -8.83 18.59
N ASN A 43 2.61 -9.89 18.87
CA ASN A 43 3.52 -10.53 17.91
C ASN A 43 2.85 -11.51 16.93
N GLN A 44 1.54 -11.76 17.03
CA GLN A 44 0.91 -12.87 16.31
C GLN A 44 0.10 -12.48 15.06
N PHE A 45 0.08 -11.20 14.63
CA PHE A 45 -0.83 -10.76 13.56
C PHE A 45 -0.28 -9.83 12.47
N ILE A 46 1.03 -9.58 12.38
CA ILE A 46 1.55 -8.75 11.27
C ILE A 46 1.81 -9.65 10.06
N ARG A 47 0.74 -10.03 9.34
CA ARG A 47 0.90 -10.35 7.92
C ARG A 47 1.12 -9.01 7.22
N GLY A 48 2.38 -8.61 7.08
CA GLY A 48 2.73 -7.45 6.24
C GLY A 48 2.08 -7.58 4.87
N GLY A 49 1.65 -6.47 4.29
CA GLY A 49 1.02 -6.43 2.98
C GLY A 49 1.84 -5.63 1.98
N ILE A 50 1.47 -5.73 0.71
CA ILE A 50 1.82 -4.73 -0.29
C ILE A 50 0.55 -3.94 -0.57
N ALA A 51 0.59 -2.65 -0.28
CA ALA A 51 -0.47 -1.72 -0.65
C ALA A 51 -0.07 -0.95 -1.91
N PHE A 52 -1.04 -0.37 -2.58
CA PHE A 52 -0.80 0.53 -3.69
C PHE A 52 -1.85 1.62 -3.77
N ALA A 53 -1.47 2.73 -4.37
CA ALA A 53 -2.36 3.80 -4.78
C ALA A 53 -1.98 4.22 -6.20
N THR A 54 -2.95 4.81 -6.87
CA THR A 54 -2.82 5.08 -8.30
C THR A 54 -3.32 6.47 -8.63
N PRO A 55 -2.47 7.36 -9.15
CA PRO A 55 -2.91 8.58 -9.80
C PRO A 55 -3.57 8.29 -11.17
N LEU A 56 -4.17 9.30 -11.80
CA LEU A 56 -4.83 9.13 -13.10
C LEU A 56 -3.82 8.74 -14.19
N ALA A 57 -3.99 7.55 -14.79
CA ALA A 57 -3.20 7.07 -15.90
C ALA A 57 -3.87 5.88 -16.64
N PRO A 58 -3.33 5.48 -17.81
CA PRO A 58 -3.76 4.26 -18.51
C PRO A 58 -3.52 2.99 -17.69
N LYS A 59 -4.35 1.95 -17.92
CA LYS A 59 -4.23 0.63 -17.26
C LYS A 59 -2.84 0.03 -17.49
N ALA A 60 -2.30 -0.60 -16.45
CA ALA A 60 -1.08 -1.38 -16.57
C ALA A 60 -1.36 -2.66 -17.36
N GLN A 61 -0.37 -3.10 -18.14
CA GLN A 61 -0.41 -4.40 -18.81
C GLN A 61 0.14 -5.50 -17.90
N ASP A 62 -0.20 -6.75 -18.20
CA ASP A 62 0.40 -7.90 -17.52
C ASP A 62 1.92 -7.91 -17.71
N GLY A 63 2.64 -8.42 -16.70
CA GLY A 63 4.10 -8.44 -16.70
C GLY A 63 4.79 -7.09 -16.48
N LYS A 64 4.04 -5.99 -16.25
CA LYS A 64 4.65 -4.70 -15.89
C LYS A 64 5.39 -4.80 -14.55
N HIS A 65 6.59 -4.23 -14.53
CA HIS A 65 7.43 -4.15 -13.34
C HIS A 65 7.22 -2.79 -12.64
N PHE A 66 7.18 -2.83 -11.30
CA PHE A 66 7.06 -1.66 -10.44
C PHE A 66 8.15 -1.72 -9.37
N LEU A 67 8.60 -0.54 -8.93
CA LEU A 67 9.41 -0.43 -7.74
C LEU A 67 8.52 -0.57 -6.50
N LEU A 68 9.00 -1.31 -5.51
CA LEU A 68 8.37 -1.41 -4.20
C LEU A 68 9.00 -0.39 -3.28
N GLN A 69 8.23 0.61 -2.89
CA GLN A 69 8.65 1.63 -1.94
C GLN A 69 8.67 1.06 -0.52
N GLU A 70 9.56 1.56 0.33
CA GLU A 70 9.61 1.17 1.72
C GLU A 70 8.43 1.76 2.52
N SER A 71 7.97 2.95 2.15
CA SER A 71 6.91 3.69 2.84
C SER A 71 5.84 4.20 1.87
N GLU A 72 4.67 4.53 2.42
CA GLU A 72 3.60 5.18 1.66
C GLU A 72 3.99 6.60 1.21
N PRO A 73 3.58 7.06 0.00
CA PRO A 73 3.79 8.44 -0.43
C PRO A 73 2.97 9.41 0.43
N LYS A 74 3.55 10.50 0.95
CA LYS A 74 2.86 11.36 1.94
C LYS A 74 1.48 11.86 1.49
N GLU A 75 1.33 12.14 0.19
CA GLU A 75 0.14 12.76 -0.42
C GLU A 75 -0.82 11.74 -1.04
N TRP A 76 -0.58 10.43 -0.90
CA TRP A 76 -1.35 9.40 -1.62
C TRP A 76 -2.85 9.46 -1.34
N ARG A 77 -3.23 9.87 -0.13
CA ARG A 77 -4.62 10.02 0.34
C ARG A 77 -5.35 11.16 -0.36
N GLU A 78 -4.62 12.15 -0.87
CA GLU A 78 -5.16 13.36 -1.50
C GLU A 78 -5.39 13.17 -3.00
N TRP A 79 -4.82 12.12 -3.61
CA TRP A 79 -4.92 11.90 -5.06
C TRP A 79 -6.36 11.72 -5.55
N GLY A 80 -7.30 11.29 -4.69
CA GLY A 80 -8.74 11.30 -4.94
C GLY A 80 -9.17 10.70 -6.29
N THR A 81 -8.39 9.76 -6.82
CA THR A 81 -8.45 9.43 -8.24
C THR A 81 -9.65 8.53 -8.53
N ALA A 82 -10.60 9.05 -9.32
CA ALA A 82 -11.69 8.25 -9.87
C ALA A 82 -11.13 7.27 -10.91
N LEU A 83 -11.21 5.97 -10.63
CA LEU A 83 -10.75 4.91 -11.51
C LEU A 83 -11.96 4.16 -12.09
N PRO A 84 -12.49 4.56 -13.26
CA PRO A 84 -13.55 3.82 -13.91
C PRO A 84 -13.06 2.45 -14.37
N GLN A 85 -13.99 1.48 -14.38
CA GLN A 85 -13.74 0.12 -14.87
C GLN A 85 -13.47 0.08 -16.37
#